data_AF-A0A1H2RY75-F1
#
_entry.id   AF-A0A1H2RY75-F1
#
_cell.length_a   1.000
_cell.length_b   1.000
_cell.length_c   1.000
_cell.angle_alpha   90.00
_cell.angle_beta   90.00
_cell.angle_gamma   90.00
#
_symmetry.space_group_name_H-M   'P 1'
#
loop_
_entity.id
_entity.type
_entity.pdbx_description
1 polymer ?
#
loop_
_entity_poly.entity_id
_entity_poly.type
_entity_poly.pdbx_seq_one_letter_code
_entity_poly.pdbx_strand_id
1 'polypeptide(L)'
;MAYTITITSNSPQALAFIEYLKTLSFVEFTETQSKEKAPAKAKAKAGLANPEPAVSSKKDETFRKKFLKALQETADVRAGKKEAIPFEDFINEI
;
A
#
# COMPACT_ATOMS: atom_id res chain seq x y z
N MET A 1 30.83 0.12 -9.75
CA MET A 1 30.73 -0.94 -8.72
C MET A 1 29.27 -1.37 -8.66
N ALA A 2 28.97 -2.67 -8.59
CA ALA A 2 27.61 -3.17 -8.52
C ALA A 2 27.20 -3.40 -7.06
N TYR A 3 25.98 -3.03 -6.71
CA TYR A 3 25.41 -3.18 -5.37
C TYR A 3 24.10 -3.96 -5.47
N THR A 4 23.84 -4.85 -4.50
CA THR A 4 22.62 -5.67 -4.43
C THR A 4 21.87 -5.35 -3.14
N ILE A 5 20.56 -5.13 -3.26
CA ILE A 5 19.66 -4.84 -2.13
C ILE A 5 18.70 -6.01 -1.98
N THR A 6 18.62 -6.59 -0.78
CA THR A 6 17.70 -7.69 -0.47
C THR A 6 16.55 -7.20 0.39
N ILE A 7 15.33 -7.32 -0.13
CA ILE A 7 14.10 -6.98 0.58
C ILE A 7 13.56 -8.26 1.22
N THR A 8 13.52 -8.33 2.56
CA THR A 8 13.17 -9.54 3.32
C THR A 8 11.71 -9.57 3.80
N SER A 9 10.93 -8.52 3.55
CA SER A 9 9.57 -8.38 4.04
C SER A 9 8.63 -7.90 2.93
N ASN A 10 7.39 -8.37 2.96
CA ASN A 10 6.33 -7.93 2.05
C ASN A 10 5.42 -6.87 2.70
N SER A 11 6.03 -5.92 3.42
CA SER A 11 5.29 -4.83 4.03
C SER A 11 4.88 -3.79 2.97
N PRO A 12 3.84 -2.97 3.23
CA PRO A 12 3.46 -1.88 2.34
C PRO A 12 4.63 -0.91 2.05
N GLN A 13 5.54 -0.75 3.02
CA GLN A 13 6.74 0.08 2.89
C GLN A 13 7.73 -0.53 1.90
N ALA A 14 7.89 -1.85 1.91
CA ALA A 14 8.75 -2.55 0.97
C ALA A 14 8.24 -2.43 -0.47
N LEU A 15 6.92 -2.50 -0.67
CA LEU A 15 6.29 -2.30 -1.99
C LEU A 15 6.48 -0.86 -2.49
N ALA A 16 6.23 0.15 -1.64
CA ALA A 16 6.45 1.55 -1.99
C ALA A 16 7.93 1.84 -2.34
N PHE A 17 8.86 1.18 -1.65
CA PHE A 17 10.29 1.29 -1.95
C PHE A 17 10.63 0.70 -3.33
N ILE A 18 10.06 -0.47 -3.69
CA ILE A 18 10.23 -1.07 -5.01
C ILE A 18 9.67 -0.15 -6.11
N GLU A 19 8.49 0.43 -5.89
CA GLU A 19 7.89 1.38 -6.82
C GLU A 19 8.77 2.61 -7.02
N TYR A 20 9.32 3.17 -5.94
CA TYR A 20 10.28 4.27 -6.02
C TYR A 20 11.52 3.90 -6.84
N LEU A 21 12.14 2.74 -6.58
CA LEU A 21 13.30 2.28 -7.34
C LEU A 21 13.03 2.17 -8.84
N LYS A 22 11.82 1.76 -9.24
CA LYS A 22 11.42 1.68 -10.65
C LYS A 22 11.31 3.06 -11.33
N THR A 23 11.16 4.13 -10.57
CA THR A 23 11.14 5.51 -11.13
C THR A 23 12.54 6.04 -11.45
N LEU A 24 13.59 5.43 -10.89
CA LEU A 24 14.96 5.92 -11.03
C LEU A 24 15.57 5.43 -12.34
N SER A 25 15.89 6.37 -13.25
CA SER A 25 16.44 6.07 -14.58
C SER A 25 17.84 5.44 -14.57
N PHE A 26 18.54 5.52 -13.45
CA PHE A 26 19.89 4.96 -13.27
C PHE A 26 19.88 3.62 -12.51
N VAL A 27 18.70 3.08 -12.19
CA VAL A 27 18.55 1.81 -11.48
C VAL A 27 17.95 0.78 -12.41
N GLU A 28 18.64 -0.34 -12.57
CA GLU A 28 18.12 -1.51 -13.27
C GLU A 28 17.45 -2.44 -12.26
N PHE A 29 16.14 -2.65 -12.40
CA PHE A 29 15.38 -3.54 -11.52
C PHE A 29 15.39 -4.97 -12.08
N THR A 30 16.04 -5.88 -11.35
CA THR A 30 16.03 -7.31 -11.67
C THR A 30 15.29 -8.07 -10.56
N GLU A 31 14.13 -8.63 -10.89
CA GLU A 31 13.38 -9.48 -9.96
C GLU A 31 13.93 -10.91 -9.99
N THR A 32 14.78 -11.25 -9.04
CA THR A 32 15.14 -12.64 -8.80
C THR A 32 14.02 -13.31 -8.02
N GLN A 33 13.07 -13.95 -8.71
CA GLN A 33 12.23 -14.96 -8.07
C GLN A 33 13.15 -16.08 -7.58
N SER A 34 13.38 -16.12 -6.28
CA SER A 34 14.00 -17.29 -5.66
C SER A 34 13.06 -18.47 -5.96
N LYS A 35 13.46 -19.33 -6.90
CA LYS A 35 13.05 -20.73 -6.85
C LYS A 35 13.64 -21.26 -5.56
N GLU A 36 12.88 -21.08 -4.48
CA GLU A 36 13.15 -21.69 -3.20
C GLU A 36 13.37 -23.17 -3.47
N LYS A 37 14.63 -23.62 -3.34
CA LYS A 37 14.93 -25.02 -3.20
C LYS A 37 14.11 -25.50 -2.02
N ALA A 38 13.07 -26.27 -2.32
CA ALA A 38 12.24 -26.95 -1.36
C ALA A 38 13.11 -27.52 -0.23
N PRO A 39 12.87 -27.16 1.05
CA PRO A 39 13.29 -28.02 2.13
C PRO A 39 12.40 -29.26 2.03
N ALA A 40 12.99 -30.38 1.63
CA ALA A 40 12.30 -31.65 1.60
C ALA A 40 11.83 -32.03 3.01
N LYS A 41 10.50 -32.15 3.14
CA LYS A 41 9.72 -32.90 4.13
C LYS A 41 9.63 -32.35 5.56
N ALA A 42 8.49 -31.70 5.85
CA ALA A 42 7.61 -32.14 6.92
C ALA A 42 6.14 -31.82 6.56
N LYS A 43 5.30 -32.85 6.63
CA LYS A 43 3.87 -32.86 6.27
C LYS A 43 3.05 -31.94 7.18
N ALA A 44 2.15 -31.14 6.61
CA ALA A 44 0.74 -31.10 7.03
C ALA A 44 -0.11 -30.33 6.01
N LYS A 45 -1.23 -30.94 5.62
CA LYS A 45 -2.30 -30.38 4.80
C LYS A 45 -2.89 -29.11 5.43
N ALA A 46 -3.04 -28.06 4.63
CA ALA A 46 -4.20 -27.15 4.62
C ALA A 46 -3.92 -26.20 3.46
N GLY A 47 -4.57 -26.38 2.32
CA GLY A 47 -5.85 -25.73 2.11
C GLY A 47 -5.57 -24.43 1.38
N LEU A 48 -5.91 -24.43 0.10
CA LEU A 48 -6.05 -23.26 -0.76
C LEU A 48 -6.99 -22.25 -0.06
N ALA A 49 -6.45 -21.38 0.80
CA ALA A 49 -7.20 -20.29 1.37
C ALA A 49 -7.06 -19.11 0.41
N ASN A 50 -8.16 -18.74 -0.23
CA ASN A 50 -8.38 -17.39 -0.75
C ASN A 50 -7.78 -16.37 0.22
N PRO A 51 -7.19 -15.25 -0.25
CA PRO A 51 -6.87 -14.16 0.65
C PRO A 51 -8.16 -13.81 1.40
N GLU A 52 -8.18 -14.09 2.70
CA GLU A 52 -9.26 -13.66 3.57
C GLU A 52 -9.40 -12.15 3.36
N PRO A 53 -10.62 -11.61 3.18
CA PRO A 53 -10.81 -10.18 3.08
C PRO A 53 -10.21 -9.57 4.34
N ALA A 54 -9.13 -8.80 4.16
CA ALA A 54 -8.47 -8.06 5.22
C ALA A 54 -9.57 -7.47 6.10
N VAL A 55 -9.64 -7.95 7.34
CA VAL A 55 -10.66 -7.57 8.31
C VAL A 55 -10.71 -6.06 8.28
N SER A 56 -11.76 -5.50 7.67
CA SER A 56 -12.01 -4.07 7.67
C SER A 56 -12.14 -3.68 9.12
N SER A 57 -11.04 -3.18 9.68
CA SER A 57 -11.07 -2.56 10.99
C SER A 57 -12.08 -1.44 10.85
N LYS A 58 -13.04 -1.30 11.78
CA LYS A 58 -14.07 -0.24 11.69
C LYS A 58 -13.46 1.16 11.40
N LYS A 59 -12.21 1.35 11.83
CA LYS A 59 -11.35 2.52 11.57
C LYS A 59 -11.04 2.74 10.08
N ASP A 60 -10.81 1.68 9.30
CA ASP A 60 -10.54 1.75 7.86
C ASP A 60 -11.80 2.20 7.09
N GLU A 61 -12.98 1.73 7.51
CA GLU A 61 -14.24 2.10 6.86
C GLU A 61 -14.62 3.56 7.16
N THR A 62 -14.39 4.03 8.40
CA THR A 62 -14.58 5.44 8.76
C THR A 62 -13.59 6.35 8.05
N PHE A 63 -12.33 5.95 7.93
CA PHE A 63 -11.32 6.71 7.20
C PHE A 63 -11.69 6.82 5.72
N ARG A 64 -12.07 5.70 5.08
CA ARG A 64 -12.51 5.70 3.66
C ARG A 64 -13.71 6.60 3.42
N LYS A 65 -14.71 6.61 4.29
CA LYS A 65 -15.88 7.49 4.18
C LYS A 65 -15.49 8.97 4.30
N LYS A 66 -14.64 9.32 5.27
CA LYS A 66 -14.14 10.70 5.45
C LYS A 66 -13.28 11.16 4.28
N PHE A 67 -12.41 10.29 3.78
CA PHE A 67 -11.56 10.57 2.62
C PHE A 67 -12.37 10.84 1.34
N LEU A 68 -13.40 10.03 1.07
CA LEU A 68 -14.30 10.27 -0.07
C LEU A 68 -15.08 11.58 0.06
N LYS A 69 -15.51 11.94 1.27
CA LYS A 69 -16.17 13.22 1.54
C LYS A 69 -15.23 14.40 1.27
N ALA A 70 -13.98 14.34 1.73
CA ALA A 70 -12.99 15.39 1.47
C ALA A 70 -12.67 15.56 -0.02
N LEU A 71 -12.63 14.47 -0.79
CA LEU A 71 -12.48 14.55 -2.25
C LEU A 71 -13.66 15.25 -2.92
N GLN A 72 -14.88 14.98 -2.46
CA GLN A 72 -16.09 15.63 -2.96
C GLN A 72 -16.11 17.12 -2.58
N GLU A 73 -15.71 17.47 -1.36
CA GLU A 73 -15.58 18.86 -0.92
C GLU A 73 -14.48 19.60 -1.70
N THR A 74 -13.36 18.96 -2.01
CA THR A 74 -12.31 19.52 -2.87
C THR A 74 -12.83 19.79 -4.28
N ALA A 75 -13.66 18.89 -4.82
CA ALA A 75 -14.31 19.11 -6.11
C ALA A 75 -15.31 20.29 -6.06
N ASP A 76 -16.07 20.45 -4.97
CA ASP A 76 -16.96 21.60 -4.77
C ASP A 76 -16.18 22.93 -4.62
N VAL A 77 -15.03 22.91 -3.93
CA VAL A 77 -14.11 24.05 -3.80
C VAL A 77 -13.53 24.43 -5.17
N ARG A 78 -13.09 23.43 -5.94
CA ARG A 78 -12.61 23.64 -7.32
C ARG A 78 -13.72 24.17 -8.24
N ALA A 79 -14.96 23.77 -8.00
CA ALA A 79 -16.13 24.28 -8.70
C ALA A 79 -16.59 25.68 -8.18
N GLY A 80 -15.89 26.26 -7.20
CA GLY A 80 -16.20 27.58 -6.63
C GLY A 80 -17.47 27.61 -5.78
N LYS A 81 -17.98 26.45 -5.37
CA LYS A 81 -19.25 26.33 -4.62
C LYS A 81 -19.07 26.39 -3.10
N LYS A 82 -17.86 26.15 -2.60
CA LYS A 82 -17.50 26.13 -1.17
C LYS A 82 -16.08 26.64 -0.97
N GLU A 83 -15.79 27.10 0.25
CA GLU A 83 -14.45 27.49 0.67
C GLU A 83 -13.61 26.26 1.06
N ALA A 84 -12.30 26.32 0.83
CA ALA A 84 -11.38 25.25 1.18
C ALA A 84 -11.29 25.10 2.70
N ILE A 85 -11.46 23.88 3.20
CA ILE A 85 -11.27 23.56 4.62
C ILE A 85 -9.77 23.29 4.85
N PRO A 86 -9.16 23.79 5.94
CA PRO A 86 -7.78 23.45 6.31
C PRO A 86 -7.59 21.95 6.50
N PHE A 87 -6.42 21.45 6.09
CA PHE A 87 -6.09 20.02 6.19
C PHE A 87 -6.02 19.53 7.64
N GLU A 88 -5.64 20.43 8.55
CA GLU A 88 -5.55 20.21 9.99
C GLU A 88 -6.93 19.90 10.59
N ASP A 89 -7.98 20.57 10.16
CA ASP A 89 -9.35 20.29 10.61
C ASP A 89 -9.81 18.91 10.13
N PHE A 90 -9.47 18.53 8.90
CA PHE A 90 -9.76 17.20 8.36
C PHE A 90 -9.07 16.08 9.14
N ILE A 91 -7.79 16.25 9.48
CA ILE A 91 -7.04 15.26 10.28
C ILE A 91 -7.55 15.21 11.71
N ASN A 92 -7.84 16.34 12.34
CA ASN A 92 -8.34 16.38 13.72
C ASN A 92 -9.73 15.73 13.85
N GLU A 93 -10.49 15.64 12.76
CA GLU A 93 -11.79 14.97 12.76
C GLU A 93 -11.66 13.43 12.66
N ILE A 94 -10.53 12.87 12.19
CA ILE A 94 -10.32 11.43 11.94
C ILE A 94 -10.05 10.64 13.23
#